data_AF-A0A2D5EKL0-F1
#
_entry.id   AF-A0A2D5EKL0-F1
#
_cell.length_a   1.000
_cell.length_b   1.000
_cell.length_c   1.000
_cell.angle_alpha   90.00
_cell.angle_beta   90.00
_cell.angle_gamma   90.00
#
_symmetry.space_group_name_H-M   'P 1'
#
loop_
_entity.id
_entity.type
_entity.pdbx_description
1 polymer ?
#
loop_
_entity_poly.entity_id
_entity_poly.type
_entity_poly.pdbx_seq_one_letter_code
_entity_poly.pdbx_strand_id
1 'polypeptide(L)'
;LHAGYLTETFDAGYTVGDQSLTINSVAGVGSFTMNAAGSGGECDSGSYSCAAGLAVLDTANSPFSGRFDVSADNWLDSMDAQEMTISPAAGYTAMGFYMTDPNDAGGRFSIGGVEFNFADIFGASLGSGEIYYLTIYDSEGLGDVTIYANDVNDGYGLDNVTVGTVPEPGTLALFGLGLVGLGLARSRRAK
;
A
#
# COMPACT_ATOMS: atom_id res chain seq x y z
N LEU A 1 -14.45 -9.58 -13.17
CA LEU A 1 -13.00 -9.36 -13.33
C LEU A 1 -12.80 -7.94 -13.84
N HIS A 2 -12.34 -7.03 -12.98
CA HIS A 2 -11.86 -5.72 -13.43
C HIS A 2 -10.54 -5.95 -14.18
N ALA A 3 -10.52 -5.67 -15.48
CA ALA A 3 -9.29 -5.71 -16.26
C ALA A 3 -8.53 -4.39 -16.02
N GLY A 4 -7.28 -4.49 -15.56
CA GLY A 4 -6.40 -3.35 -15.36
C GLY A 4 -5.92 -3.18 -13.92
N TYR A 5 -5.27 -2.05 -13.70
CA TYR A 5 -4.81 -1.58 -12.40
C TYR A 5 -5.20 -0.10 -12.23
N LEU A 6 -5.31 0.34 -10.98
CA LEU A 6 -5.47 1.73 -10.60
C LEU A 6 -4.28 2.10 -9.70
N THR A 7 -3.77 3.33 -9.83
CA THR A 7 -2.67 3.82 -9.01
C THR A 7 -3.04 5.19 -8.43
N GLU A 8 -2.91 5.33 -7.12
CA GLU A 8 -3.00 6.58 -6.39
C GLU A 8 -1.60 7.12 -6.16
N THR A 9 -1.31 8.29 -6.74
CA THR A 9 -0.03 8.99 -6.61
C THR A 9 -0.13 10.18 -5.65
N PHE A 10 -1.33 10.52 -5.17
CA PHE A 10 -1.59 11.65 -4.26
C PHE A 10 -1.28 13.05 -4.84
N ASP A 11 -0.92 13.16 -6.13
CA ASP A 11 -0.58 14.44 -6.77
C ASP A 11 -1.79 15.28 -7.18
N ALA A 12 -3.00 14.71 -7.15
CA ALA A 12 -4.20 15.38 -7.65
C ALA A 12 -5.44 15.09 -6.81
N GLY A 13 -6.22 16.14 -6.54
CA GLY A 13 -7.51 16.03 -5.83
C GLY A 13 -7.39 16.09 -4.30
N TYR A 14 -6.21 16.41 -3.79
CA TYR A 14 -5.95 16.64 -2.36
C TYR A 14 -5.54 18.08 -2.09
N THR A 15 -5.90 18.59 -0.91
CA THR A 15 -5.30 19.82 -0.37
C THR A 15 -4.09 19.38 0.45
N VAL A 16 -2.89 19.73 -0.01
CA VAL A 16 -1.66 19.39 0.72
C VAL A 16 -1.68 19.99 2.12
N GLY A 17 -1.35 19.17 3.13
CA GLY A 17 -1.35 19.54 4.54
C GLY A 17 -2.72 19.47 5.24
N ASP A 18 -3.82 19.25 4.54
CA ASP A 18 -5.10 18.99 5.21
C ASP A 18 -5.07 17.58 5.83
N GLN A 19 -5.41 17.49 7.12
CA GLN A 19 -5.49 16.23 7.85
C GLN A 19 -6.91 15.65 7.86
N SER A 20 -7.02 14.33 7.76
CA SER A 20 -8.28 13.60 7.90
C SER A 20 -8.05 12.21 8.49
N LEU A 21 -8.96 11.77 9.36
CA LEU A 21 -8.93 10.39 9.89
C LEU A 21 -9.05 9.34 8.78
N THR A 22 -9.77 9.66 7.71
CA THR A 22 -9.88 8.81 6.54
C THR A 22 -9.65 9.63 5.28
N ILE A 23 -8.73 9.17 4.44
CA ILE A 23 -8.48 9.69 3.09
C ILE A 23 -9.02 8.67 2.09
N ASN A 24 -9.96 9.09 1.26
CA ASN A 24 -10.42 8.26 0.15
C ASN A 24 -9.53 8.53 -1.07
N SER A 25 -9.12 7.47 -1.75
CA SER A 25 -8.37 7.59 -3.00
C SER A 25 -9.22 8.28 -4.06
N VAL A 26 -8.65 9.30 -4.72
CA VAL A 26 -9.24 9.97 -5.88
C VAL A 26 -9.13 9.06 -7.10
N ALA A 27 -8.04 8.31 -7.22
CA ALA A 27 -7.85 7.29 -8.26
C ALA A 27 -8.73 6.05 -8.09
N GLY A 28 -9.39 5.89 -6.93
CA GLY A 28 -10.29 4.79 -6.63
C GLY A 28 -9.59 3.51 -6.18
N VAL A 29 -8.38 3.60 -5.61
CA VAL A 29 -7.65 2.41 -5.12
C VAL A 29 -8.17 1.89 -3.78
N GLY A 30 -9.02 2.67 -3.09
CA GLY A 30 -9.55 2.33 -1.78
C GLY A 30 -9.59 3.54 -0.84
N SER A 31 -9.45 3.27 0.45
CA SER A 31 -9.31 4.29 1.48
C SER A 31 -8.15 3.98 2.44
N PHE A 32 -7.69 5.03 3.11
CA PHE A 32 -6.62 4.99 4.11
C PHE A 32 -7.20 5.59 5.39
N THR A 33 -7.13 4.85 6.50
CA THR A 33 -7.74 5.28 7.78
C THR A 33 -6.73 5.19 8.90
N MET A 34 -6.56 6.27 9.66
CA MET A 34 -5.89 6.23 10.95
C MET A 34 -6.83 5.61 11.98
N ASN A 35 -6.42 4.49 12.57
CA ASN A 35 -7.17 3.82 13.63
C ASN A 35 -6.66 4.23 15.02
N ALA A 36 -5.36 4.51 15.13
CA ALA A 36 -4.73 4.98 16.36
C ALA A 36 -3.68 6.03 16.05
N ALA A 37 -3.81 7.19 16.68
CA ALA A 37 -2.85 8.28 16.57
C ALA A 37 -1.55 7.95 17.33
N GLY A 38 -0.45 8.51 16.85
CA GLY A 38 0.76 8.72 17.66
C GLY A 38 0.54 9.77 18.75
N SER A 39 1.63 10.19 19.38
CA SER A 39 1.58 11.23 20.40
C SER A 39 2.86 12.04 20.47
N GLY A 40 2.78 13.33 20.14
CA GLY A 40 3.88 14.28 20.28
C GLY A 40 4.72 14.38 19.02
N GLY A 41 5.98 14.83 19.15
CA GLY A 41 6.90 14.90 18.02
C GLY A 41 6.49 15.90 16.92
N GLU A 42 6.87 15.58 15.68
CA GLU A 42 6.64 16.42 14.51
C GLU A 42 5.18 16.38 14.04
N CYS A 43 4.42 15.32 14.36
CA CYS A 43 2.99 15.24 14.04
C CYS A 43 2.10 16.20 14.85
N ASP A 44 2.57 16.75 15.98
CA ASP A 44 1.85 17.74 16.80
C ASP A 44 2.52 19.13 16.72
N SER A 45 3.15 19.44 15.58
CA SER A 45 3.88 20.69 15.36
C SER A 45 3.17 21.65 14.41
N GLY A 46 3.30 22.96 14.66
CA GLY A 46 2.72 24.00 13.80
C GLY A 46 1.19 23.96 13.75
N SER A 47 0.65 23.72 12.55
CA SER A 47 -0.78 23.56 12.31
C SER A 47 -1.27 22.11 12.38
N TYR A 48 -0.36 21.15 12.57
CA TYR A 48 -0.69 19.74 12.61
C TYR A 48 -1.06 19.27 14.02
N SER A 49 -1.84 18.20 14.06
CA SER A 49 -2.03 17.41 15.28
C SER A 49 -2.06 15.92 14.96
N CYS A 50 -1.36 15.10 15.75
CA CYS A 50 -1.34 13.65 15.55
C CYS A 50 -2.76 13.04 15.59
N ALA A 51 -3.69 13.67 16.33
CA ALA A 51 -5.07 13.23 16.45
C ALA A 51 -5.98 13.66 15.29
N ALA A 52 -5.52 14.55 14.39
CA ALA A 52 -6.31 15.04 13.27
C ALA A 52 -6.32 14.06 12.07
N GLY A 53 -5.46 13.05 12.07
CA GLY A 53 -5.44 11.98 11.08
C GLY A 53 -4.23 12.02 10.15
N LEU A 54 -4.36 11.29 9.05
CA LEU A 54 -3.38 11.20 7.97
C LEU A 54 -3.36 12.51 7.17
N ALA A 55 -2.30 12.74 6.40
CA ALA A 55 -2.21 13.89 5.50
C ALA A 55 -1.62 13.49 4.14
N VAL A 56 -2.00 14.20 3.08
CA VAL A 56 -1.17 14.24 1.87
C VAL A 56 -0.19 15.39 2.02
N LEU A 57 1.10 15.11 1.92
CA LEU A 57 2.18 16.06 2.13
C LEU A 57 3.05 16.20 0.89
N ASP A 58 3.82 17.29 0.87
CA ASP A 58 4.90 17.54 -0.07
C ASP A 58 6.16 17.96 0.71
N THR A 59 7.27 18.19 0.00
CA THR A 59 8.54 18.61 0.61
C THR A 59 8.43 19.94 1.37
N ALA A 60 7.53 20.85 0.98
CA ALA A 60 7.41 22.18 1.59
C ALA A 60 6.56 22.18 2.86
N ASN A 61 5.65 21.23 2.99
CA ASN A 61 4.65 21.15 4.05
C ASN A 61 4.91 20.01 5.04
N SER A 62 5.81 19.07 4.73
CA SER A 62 6.19 18.00 5.65
C SER A 62 7.01 18.53 6.83
N PRO A 63 6.60 18.24 8.08
CA PRO A 63 7.46 18.49 9.24
C PRO A 63 8.50 17.38 9.43
N PHE A 64 8.38 16.25 8.72
CA PHE A 64 9.16 15.05 8.93
C PHE A 64 10.39 14.98 8.03
N SER A 65 11.49 14.43 8.57
CA SER A 65 12.64 14.00 7.77
C SER A 65 12.55 12.50 7.46
N GLY A 66 12.89 12.07 6.25
CA GLY A 66 12.96 10.66 5.87
C GLY A 66 11.76 10.14 5.08
N ARG A 67 10.64 10.86 5.08
CA ARG A 67 9.44 10.57 4.28
C ARG A 67 9.35 11.51 3.08
N PHE A 68 9.07 10.96 1.91
CA PHE A 68 9.14 11.70 0.65
C PHE A 68 8.32 11.02 -0.45
N ASP A 69 8.04 11.78 -1.52
CA ASP A 69 7.43 11.31 -2.76
C ASP A 69 8.38 10.39 -3.53
N VAL A 70 7.82 9.36 -4.16
CA VAL A 70 8.58 8.45 -5.04
C VAL A 70 8.30 8.80 -6.50
N SER A 71 7.14 9.38 -6.76
CA SER A 71 6.78 10.00 -8.03
C SER A 71 6.18 11.39 -7.84
N ALA A 72 6.58 12.29 -8.73
CA ALA A 72 6.04 13.65 -8.83
C ALA A 72 6.33 14.52 -7.59
N ASP A 73 5.31 14.91 -6.81
CA ASP A 73 5.47 15.97 -5.80
C ASP A 73 4.90 15.61 -4.41
N ASN A 74 3.94 14.67 -4.33
CA ASN A 74 3.19 14.41 -3.10
C ASN A 74 3.25 12.93 -2.65
N TRP A 75 2.96 12.69 -1.37
CA TRP A 75 2.75 11.34 -0.82
C TRP A 75 1.68 11.35 0.28
N LEU A 76 1.18 10.17 0.64
CA LEU A 76 0.37 9.98 1.83
C LEU A 76 1.28 9.77 3.04
N ASP A 77 1.19 10.63 4.05
CA ASP A 77 1.94 10.52 5.28
C ASP A 77 1.07 9.93 6.41
N SER A 78 1.67 9.05 7.22
CA SER A 78 0.99 8.46 8.37
C SER A 78 0.77 9.45 9.51
N MET A 79 1.46 10.60 9.53
CA MET A 79 1.41 11.57 10.63
C MET A 79 1.69 10.90 11.99
N ASP A 80 2.66 9.98 12.01
CA ASP A 80 3.04 9.12 13.15
C ASP A 80 1.89 8.26 13.70
N ALA A 81 0.93 7.87 12.85
CA ALA A 81 -0.12 6.93 13.24
C ALA A 81 0.48 5.62 13.79
N GLN A 82 0.10 5.26 15.02
CA GLN A 82 0.40 3.94 15.60
C GLN A 82 -0.30 2.82 14.85
N GLU A 83 -1.45 3.11 14.26
CA GLU A 83 -2.21 2.16 13.46
C GLU A 83 -2.88 2.86 12.29
N MET A 84 -2.59 2.39 11.07
CA MET A 84 -3.25 2.81 9.84
C MET A 84 -3.73 1.61 9.06
N THR A 85 -4.98 1.62 8.61
CA THR A 85 -5.54 0.61 7.71
C THR A 85 -5.68 1.16 6.30
N ILE A 86 -5.17 0.39 5.34
CA ILE A 86 -5.52 0.51 3.93
C ILE A 86 -6.66 -0.47 3.66
N SER A 87 -7.78 0.04 3.15
CA SER A 87 -8.90 -0.76 2.68
C SER A 87 -8.91 -0.72 1.14
N PRO A 88 -8.31 -1.71 0.46
CA PRO A 88 -8.27 -1.75 -1.00
C PRO A 88 -9.67 -1.72 -1.60
N ALA A 89 -9.81 -1.15 -2.79
CA ALA A 89 -11.04 -1.23 -3.55
C ALA A 89 -11.41 -2.70 -3.82
N ALA A 90 -12.70 -3.01 -3.69
CA ALA A 90 -13.18 -4.37 -3.87
C ALA A 90 -12.96 -4.90 -5.30
N GLY A 91 -12.67 -6.20 -5.41
CA GLY A 91 -12.52 -6.88 -6.70
C GLY A 91 -11.11 -6.89 -7.28
N TYR A 92 -10.13 -6.37 -6.54
CA TYR A 92 -8.70 -6.51 -6.82
C TYR A 92 -8.08 -7.64 -5.98
N THR A 93 -7.08 -8.32 -6.55
CA THR A 93 -6.37 -9.46 -5.93
C THR A 93 -4.92 -9.15 -5.60
N ALA A 94 -4.41 -8.00 -6.05
CA ALA A 94 -3.08 -7.52 -5.72
C ALA A 94 -3.09 -6.04 -5.36
N MET A 95 -2.17 -5.67 -4.47
CA MET A 95 -1.86 -4.31 -4.06
C MET A 95 -0.35 -4.17 -4.03
N GLY A 96 0.18 -3.05 -4.51
CA GLY A 96 1.56 -2.67 -4.29
C GLY A 96 1.68 -1.19 -3.97
N PHE A 97 2.72 -0.81 -3.25
CA PHE A 97 2.98 0.58 -2.88
C PHE A 97 4.45 0.75 -2.52
N TYR A 98 4.95 1.96 -2.65
CA TYR A 98 6.20 2.34 -2.01
C TYR A 98 5.92 2.75 -0.56
N MET A 99 6.85 2.39 0.31
CA MET A 99 6.86 2.81 1.70
C MET A 99 8.22 3.45 1.99
N THR A 100 8.20 4.69 2.46
CA THR A 100 9.38 5.44 2.88
C THR A 100 9.44 5.49 4.40
N ASP A 101 10.65 5.42 4.92
CA ASP A 101 10.95 5.50 6.35
C ASP A 101 10.32 4.42 7.25
N PRO A 102 10.16 3.15 6.82
CA PRO A 102 9.30 2.22 7.54
C PRO A 102 9.81 1.75 8.91
N ASN A 103 11.07 1.93 9.28
CA ASN A 103 11.72 1.04 10.25
C ASN A 103 12.76 1.70 11.15
N ASP A 104 12.71 3.03 11.29
CA ASP A 104 13.59 3.74 12.22
C ASP A 104 13.32 3.32 13.65
N ALA A 105 12.05 3.08 14.01
CA ALA A 105 11.66 2.43 15.26
C ALA A 105 11.17 0.99 15.10
N GLY A 106 10.69 0.59 13.91
CA GLY A 106 10.18 -0.75 13.61
C GLY A 106 8.66 -0.77 13.37
N GLY A 107 8.04 -1.95 13.49
CA GLY A 107 6.60 -2.11 13.23
C GLY A 107 6.24 -3.46 12.65
N ARG A 108 4.99 -3.58 12.20
CA ARG A 108 4.47 -4.79 11.55
C ARG A 108 3.28 -4.49 10.64
N PHE A 109 3.08 -5.36 9.65
CA PHE A 109 1.82 -5.45 8.91
C PHE A 109 0.92 -6.51 9.53
N SER A 110 -0.40 -6.28 9.51
CA SER A 110 -1.43 -7.30 9.66
C SER A 110 -2.24 -7.38 8.36
N ILE A 111 -2.18 -8.53 7.70
CA ILE A 111 -2.84 -8.76 6.40
C ILE A 111 -3.72 -9.99 6.56
N GLY A 112 -5.04 -9.82 6.48
CA GLY A 112 -5.98 -10.93 6.69
C GLY A 112 -5.85 -11.60 8.07
N GLY A 113 -5.36 -10.87 9.09
CA GLY A 113 -5.11 -11.39 10.44
C GLY A 113 -3.79 -12.15 10.60
N VAL A 114 -2.91 -12.13 9.60
CA VAL A 114 -1.54 -12.65 9.68
C VAL A 114 -0.57 -11.49 9.87
N GLU A 115 0.29 -11.60 10.89
CA GLU A 115 1.25 -10.57 11.26
C GLU A 115 2.62 -10.78 10.58
N PHE A 116 3.21 -9.72 10.06
CA PHE A 116 4.54 -9.71 9.45
C PHE A 116 5.38 -8.58 10.04
N ASN A 117 6.46 -8.91 10.76
CA ASN A 117 7.31 -7.89 11.37
C ASN A 117 8.13 -7.17 10.31
N PHE A 118 8.32 -5.87 10.48
CA PHE A 118 9.18 -5.08 9.60
C PHE A 118 10.63 -5.56 9.60
N ALA A 119 11.13 -6.04 10.73
CA ALA A 119 12.47 -6.63 10.81
C ALA A 119 12.69 -7.82 9.85
N ASP A 120 11.63 -8.59 9.58
CA ASP A 120 11.67 -9.76 8.70
C ASP A 120 11.54 -9.37 7.22
N ILE A 121 10.96 -8.20 6.92
CA ILE A 121 10.69 -7.71 5.56
C ILE A 121 11.81 -6.76 5.10
N PHE A 122 12.13 -5.77 5.92
CA PHE A 122 13.02 -4.65 5.60
C PHE A 122 14.43 -4.81 6.20
N GLY A 123 14.59 -5.66 7.22
CA GLY A 123 15.80 -5.77 8.04
C GLY A 123 15.69 -4.95 9.33
N ALA A 124 16.73 -4.92 10.16
CA ALA A 124 16.72 -4.21 11.45
C ALA A 124 17.55 -2.92 11.41
N SER A 125 17.10 -1.87 12.13
CA SER A 125 17.83 -0.60 12.30
C SER A 125 18.15 0.08 10.96
N LEU A 126 17.12 0.32 10.17
CA LEU A 126 17.27 1.16 8.98
C LEU A 126 17.49 2.61 9.42
N GLY A 127 18.23 3.37 8.62
CA GLY A 127 18.39 4.79 8.85
C GLY A 127 17.25 5.56 8.18
N SER A 128 17.04 6.81 8.60
CA SER A 128 15.99 7.63 8.06
C SER A 128 16.12 7.81 6.54
N GLY A 129 15.01 7.72 5.81
CA GLY A 129 14.97 7.93 4.36
C GLY A 129 15.08 6.68 3.50
N GLU A 130 15.04 5.48 4.07
CA GLU A 130 15.01 4.25 3.29
C GLU A 130 13.66 4.04 2.58
N ILE A 131 13.70 3.36 1.43
CA ILE A 131 12.53 3.14 0.57
C ILE A 131 12.39 1.67 0.17
N TYR A 132 11.17 1.16 0.27
CA TYR A 132 10.83 -0.20 -0.13
C TYR A 132 9.61 -0.20 -1.04
N TYR A 133 9.59 -1.12 -2.00
CA TYR A 133 8.39 -1.43 -2.76
C TYR A 133 7.82 -2.76 -2.27
N LEU A 134 6.57 -2.74 -1.83
CA LEU A 134 5.86 -3.92 -1.36
C LEU A 134 4.82 -4.34 -2.38
N THR A 135 4.57 -5.65 -2.46
CA THR A 135 3.45 -6.21 -3.21
C THR A 135 2.82 -7.34 -2.42
N ILE A 136 1.50 -7.26 -2.29
CA ILE A 136 0.65 -8.20 -1.58
C ILE A 136 -0.30 -8.79 -2.63
N TYR A 137 -0.45 -10.11 -2.61
CA TYR A 137 -1.34 -10.84 -3.52
C TYR A 137 -2.10 -11.91 -2.76
N ASP A 138 -3.41 -11.96 -2.96
CA ASP A 138 -4.27 -13.04 -2.50
C ASP A 138 -5.27 -13.39 -3.62
N SER A 139 -5.27 -14.66 -4.03
CA SER A 139 -6.18 -15.15 -5.06
C SER A 139 -7.65 -15.09 -4.67
N GLU A 140 -7.96 -15.14 -3.37
CA GLU A 140 -9.32 -15.06 -2.84
C GLU A 140 -9.80 -13.61 -2.70
N GLY A 141 -8.91 -12.64 -2.95
CA GLY A 141 -9.17 -11.20 -2.82
C GLY A 141 -8.44 -10.59 -1.63
N LEU A 142 -8.08 -9.32 -1.78
CA LEU A 142 -7.40 -8.59 -0.70
C LEU A 142 -8.41 -8.08 0.32
N GLY A 143 -8.20 -8.42 1.58
CA GLY A 143 -8.80 -7.73 2.72
C GLY A 143 -8.03 -6.46 3.09
N ASP A 144 -8.33 -5.95 4.27
CA ASP A 144 -7.63 -4.81 4.84
C ASP A 144 -6.15 -5.14 5.11
N VAL A 145 -5.29 -4.15 4.88
CA VAL A 145 -3.87 -4.16 5.23
C VAL A 145 -3.68 -3.13 6.33
N THR A 146 -3.39 -3.58 7.54
CA THR A 146 -3.13 -2.70 8.67
C THR A 146 -1.64 -2.60 8.93
N ILE A 147 -1.15 -1.39 9.09
CA ILE A 147 0.23 -1.06 9.43
C ILE A 147 0.25 -0.60 10.88
N TYR A 148 1.11 -1.22 11.69
CA TYR A 148 1.34 -0.84 13.08
C TYR A 148 2.75 -0.29 13.24
N ALA A 149 2.87 0.99 13.60
CA ALA A 149 4.11 1.52 14.14
C ALA A 149 4.31 1.02 15.56
N ASN A 150 5.56 0.92 16.01
CA ASN A 150 5.90 0.47 17.37
C ASN A 150 6.48 1.60 18.25
N ASP A 151 6.67 2.79 17.69
CA ASP A 151 6.91 4.03 18.42
C ASP A 151 5.78 5.02 18.14
N VAL A 152 5.56 5.92 19.09
CA VAL A 152 4.45 6.87 19.09
C VAL A 152 4.81 8.19 18.38
N ASN A 153 6.09 8.40 18.06
CA ASN A 153 6.61 9.54 17.31
C ASN A 153 7.33 9.07 16.03
N ASP A 154 6.98 7.89 15.53
CA ASP A 154 7.54 7.34 14.30
C ASP A 154 6.40 6.95 13.35
N GLY A 155 6.71 7.01 12.06
CA GLY A 155 5.72 6.98 11.00
C GLY A 155 6.39 6.75 9.66
N TYR A 156 5.61 6.83 8.59
CA TYR A 156 6.05 6.39 7.27
C TYR A 156 5.24 7.10 6.19
N GLY A 157 5.86 7.24 5.02
CA GLY A 157 5.19 7.73 3.82
C GLY A 157 4.77 6.57 2.92
N LEU A 158 3.62 6.69 2.27
CA LEU A 158 3.17 5.80 1.20
C LEU A 158 3.00 6.56 -0.11
N ASP A 159 3.43 5.94 -1.20
CA ASP A 159 3.25 6.49 -2.54
C ASP A 159 3.01 5.40 -3.59
N ASN A 160 2.40 5.77 -4.73
CA ASN A 160 1.99 4.91 -5.83
C ASN A 160 1.21 3.66 -5.38
N VAL A 161 0.24 3.87 -4.49
CA VAL A 161 -0.62 2.77 -4.02
C VAL A 161 -1.41 2.27 -5.21
N THR A 162 -1.10 1.05 -5.63
CA THR A 162 -1.61 0.43 -6.84
C THR A 162 -2.42 -0.80 -6.50
N VAL A 163 -3.63 -0.90 -7.02
CA VAL A 163 -4.45 -2.12 -6.94
C VAL A 163 -4.65 -2.71 -8.33
N GLY A 164 -4.65 -4.03 -8.42
CA GLY A 164 -4.75 -4.74 -9.70
C GLY A 164 -5.30 -6.15 -9.56
N THR A 165 -5.66 -6.74 -10.69
CA THR A 165 -5.94 -8.17 -10.77
C THR A 165 -4.74 -8.87 -11.39
N VAL A 166 -4.28 -9.95 -10.78
CA VAL A 166 -3.30 -10.85 -11.40
C VAL A 166 -4.09 -11.90 -12.19
N PRO A 167 -4.05 -11.88 -13.53
CA PRO A 167 -4.76 -12.88 -14.32
C PRO A 167 -4.18 -14.26 -14.04
N GLU A 168 -5.04 -15.28 -14.02
CA GLU A 168 -4.57 -16.67 -13.98
C GLU A 168 -3.53 -16.89 -15.09
N PRO A 169 -2.43 -17.63 -14.81
CA PRO A 169 -1.40 -17.86 -15.79
C PRO A 169 -2.00 -18.39 -17.09
N GLY A 170 -1.75 -17.72 -18.22
CA GLY A 170 -2.20 -18.16 -19.55
C GLY A 170 -1.70 -19.56 -19.94
N THR A 171 -0.79 -20.15 -19.16
CA THR A 171 -0.38 -21.55 -19.24
C THR A 171 -1.54 -22.52 -19.02
N LEU A 172 -2.55 -22.19 -18.21
CA LEU A 172 -3.77 -23.00 -18.07
C LEU A 172 -4.58 -23.02 -19.36
N ALA A 173 -4.75 -21.86 -19.99
CA ALA A 173 -5.39 -21.76 -21.30
C ALA A 173 -4.57 -22.53 -22.36
N LEU A 174 -3.24 -22.38 -22.35
CA LEU A 174 -2.36 -23.08 -23.29
C LEU A 174 -2.36 -24.60 -23.06
N PHE A 175 -2.40 -25.05 -21.81
CA PHE A 175 -2.51 -26.46 -21.45
C PHE A 175 -3.85 -27.04 -21.91
N GLY A 176 -4.96 -26.32 -21.68
CA GLY A 176 -6.27 -26.69 -22.20
C GLY A 176 -6.30 -26.77 -23.72
N LEU A 177 -5.74 -25.78 -24.42
CA LEU A 177 -5.60 -25.79 -25.87
C LEU A 177 -4.71 -26.92 -26.37
N GLY A 178 -3.64 -27.24 -25.64
CA GLY A 178 -2.76 -28.37 -25.90
C GLY A 178 -3.51 -29.70 -25.84
N LEU A 179 -4.32 -29.91 -24.80
CA LEU A 179 -5.16 -31.12 -24.66
C LEU A 179 -6.20 -31.24 -25.77
N VAL A 180 -6.86 -30.15 -26.13
CA VAL A 180 -7.81 -30.12 -27.26
C VAL A 180 -7.09 -30.45 -28.57
N GLY A 181 -5.92 -29.87 -28.81
CA GLY A 181 -5.08 -30.15 -29.98
C GLY A 181 -4.67 -31.63 -30.09
N LEU A 182 -4.24 -32.23 -28.98
CA LEU A 182 -3.92 -33.67 -28.90
C LEU A 182 -5.15 -34.55 -29.17
N GLY A 183 -6.31 -34.21 -28.61
CA GLY A 183 -7.56 -34.93 -28.84
C GLY A 183 -7.98 -34.92 -30.31
N LEU A 184 -7.93 -33.75 -30.96
CA LEU A 184 -8.23 -33.60 -32.38
C LEU A 184 -7.22 -34.35 -33.25
N ALA A 185 -5.92 -34.29 -32.95
CA ALA A 185 -4.89 -35.02 -33.69
C ALA A 185 -5.08 -36.54 -33.62
N ARG A 186 -5.48 -37.08 -32.45
CA ARG A 186 -5.77 -38.51 -32.27
C ARG A 186 -7.04 -38.94 -33.02
N SER A 187 -8.09 -38.11 -33.01
CA SER A 187 -9.35 -38.41 -33.72
C SER A 187 -9.17 -38.52 -35.25
N ARG A 188 -8.21 -37.79 -35.81
CA ARG A 188 -7.85 -37.85 -37.23
C ARG A 188 -7.01 -39.06 -37.62
N ARG A 189 -6.29 -39.67 -36.66
CA ARG A 189 -5.49 -40.89 -36.90
C ARG A 189 -6.28 -42.19 -36.71
N ALA A 190 -7.40 -42.13 -35.99
CA ALA A 190 -8.28 -43.29 -35.72
C ALA A 190 -9.41 -43.46 -36.74
N LYS A 191 -9.54 -42.53 -37.70
CA LYS A 191 -10.33 -42.69 -38.94
C LYS A 191 -9.39 -43.05 -40.06
#